data_AF-A0A2U2XBK1-F1
#
_entry.id   AF-A0A2U2XBK1-F1
#
_cell.length_a   1.000
_cell.length_b   1.000
_cell.length_c   1.000
_cell.angle_alpha   90.00
_cell.angle_beta   90.00
_cell.angle_gamma   90.00
#
_symmetry.space_group_name_H-M   'P 1'
#
loop_
_entity.id
_entity.type
_entity.pdbx_description
1 polymer ?
#
loop_
_entity_poly.entity_id
_entity_poly.type
_entity_poly.pdbx_seq_one_letter_code
_entity_poly.pdbx_strand_id
1 'polypeptide(L)'
;MILGFAFILTAQTPSQNNIWSMTGQYYDSDDGYIYSLPTQNPNIGYDGLPASNASNAMQDANGDLLFFIVDGEIYDKEGYMIGNLSWISSPTNEVKGTSEIAIIPQPGNCSVYYIVAAGSQDFLNTNYNRKPYLAKLDLSQYSDINASRKGKLIECVSIQSILPSNATPIEGQPIRQANVYIAASKLRNDNSRLVFITTPYRLYRFKVDNNGFPQAVARFHPKLSRDSIS
;
A
#
# COMPACT_ATOMS: atom_id res chain seq x y z
N MET A 1 20.47 26.47 48.19
CA MET A 1 20.79 25.28 47.37
C MET A 1 19.47 24.80 46.79
N ILE A 2 19.19 25.13 45.52
CA ILE A 2 17.95 24.74 44.83
C ILE A 2 18.35 23.66 43.81
N LEU A 3 17.89 22.43 44.04
CA LEU A 3 18.06 21.32 43.10
C LEU A 3 17.02 21.49 41.99
N GLY A 4 17.46 21.86 40.79
CA GLY A 4 16.63 21.83 39.59
C GLY A 4 16.65 20.43 38.99
N PHE A 5 15.51 19.74 39.06
CA PHE A 5 15.30 18.47 38.34
C PHE A 5 15.08 18.78 36.85
N ALA A 6 16.02 18.35 36.01
CA ALA A 6 15.88 18.41 34.55
C ALA A 6 15.10 17.18 34.08
N PHE A 7 13.86 17.38 33.60
CA PHE A 7 13.12 16.36 32.86
C PHE A 7 13.71 16.24 31.45
N ILE A 8 14.40 15.14 31.18
CA ILE A 8 14.82 14.78 29.83
C ILE A 8 13.60 14.17 29.13
N LEU A 9 12.94 14.93 28.26
CA LEU A 9 11.97 14.39 27.30
C LEU A 9 12.76 13.61 26.24
N THR A 10 12.70 12.27 26.31
CA THR A 10 13.13 11.43 25.20
C THR A 10 12.07 11.52 24.11
N ALA A 11 12.31 12.38 23.12
CA ALA A 11 11.55 12.36 21.87
C ALA A 11 11.87 11.05 21.14
N GLN A 12 11.02 10.04 21.30
CA GLN A 12 11.05 8.87 20.44
C GLN A 12 10.69 9.35 19.03
N THR A 13 11.69 9.49 18.16
CA THR A 13 11.42 9.71 16.75
C THR A 13 10.95 8.37 16.17
N PRO A 14 9.71 8.22 15.68
CA PRO A 14 9.29 7.00 15.00
C PRO A 14 10.06 6.92 13.68
N SER A 15 11.21 6.23 13.71
CA SER A 15 12.18 6.25 12.60
C SER A 15 12.06 5.04 11.67
N GLN A 16 11.15 4.11 11.93
CA GLN A 16 10.91 2.97 11.04
C GLN A 16 9.42 2.71 10.90
N ASN A 17 9.04 2.02 9.82
CA ASN A 17 7.69 1.48 9.69
C ASN A 17 7.49 0.57 10.92
N ASN A 18 6.60 0.95 11.85
CA ASN A 18 6.36 0.21 13.09
C ASN A 18 5.68 -1.15 12.83
N ILE A 19 5.40 -1.44 11.56
CA ILE A 19 4.55 -2.54 11.13
C ILE A 19 5.39 -3.55 10.39
N TRP A 20 5.47 -4.75 10.96
CA TRP A 20 5.83 -5.96 10.25
C TRP A 20 4.59 -6.86 10.18
N SER A 21 3.96 -6.94 9.02
CA SER A 21 2.93 -7.95 8.76
C SER A 21 3.58 -9.19 8.15
N MET A 22 3.17 -10.35 8.63
CA MET A 22 3.51 -11.65 8.07
C MET A 22 2.23 -12.30 7.53
N THR A 23 2.37 -13.37 6.77
CA THR A 23 1.22 -14.07 6.22
C THR A 23 0.34 -14.62 7.36
N GLY A 24 -0.86 -14.05 7.54
CA GLY A 24 -1.79 -14.44 8.59
C GLY A 24 -1.49 -13.85 9.99
N GLN A 25 -0.45 -13.02 10.12
CA GLN A 25 -0.01 -12.49 11.41
C GLN A 25 0.49 -11.04 11.30
N TYR A 26 0.58 -10.33 12.42
CA TYR A 26 1.24 -9.04 12.48
C TYR A 26 2.01 -8.89 13.80
N TYR A 27 3.09 -8.11 13.75
CA TYR A 27 3.87 -7.74 14.91
C TYR A 27 3.27 -6.48 15.55
N ASP A 28 3.02 -6.54 16.85
CA ASP A 28 2.66 -5.38 17.66
C ASP A 28 3.91 -4.86 18.36
N SER A 29 4.28 -3.61 18.05
CA SER A 29 5.48 -2.98 18.60
C SER A 29 5.34 -2.58 20.06
N ASP A 30 4.11 -2.41 20.55
CA ASP A 30 3.87 -1.83 21.87
C ASP A 30 4.10 -2.86 22.98
N ASP A 31 3.80 -4.13 22.70
CA ASP A 31 4.06 -5.25 23.61
C ASP A 31 5.14 -6.21 23.12
N GLY A 32 5.54 -6.12 21.84
CA GLY A 32 6.58 -6.94 21.24
C GLY A 32 6.15 -8.36 20.86
N TYR A 33 4.84 -8.62 20.76
CA TYR A 33 4.30 -9.93 20.40
C TYR A 33 3.83 -10.02 18.95
N ILE A 34 3.67 -11.27 18.47
CA ILE A 34 3.10 -11.58 17.17
C ILE A 34 1.67 -12.05 17.37
N TYR A 35 0.72 -11.38 16.72
CA TYR A 35 -0.70 -11.67 16.78
C TYR A 35 -1.19 -12.28 15.47
N SER A 36 -2.17 -13.18 15.56
CA SER A 36 -2.92 -13.63 14.38
C SER A 36 -3.81 -12.49 13.85
N LEU A 37 -3.96 -12.44 12.53
CA LEU A 37 -4.93 -11.53 11.91
C LEU A 37 -6.35 -11.92 12.37
N PRO A 38 -7.20 -10.93 12.70
CA PRO A 38 -8.58 -11.17 13.13
C PRO A 38 -9.38 -11.94 12.09
N THR A 39 -10.07 -13.00 12.51
CA THR A 39 -10.90 -13.83 11.63
C THR A 39 -12.39 -13.57 11.87
N GLN A 40 -13.17 -13.78 10.83
CA GLN A 40 -14.62 -13.74 10.84
C GLN A 40 -15.17 -14.98 10.12
N ASN A 41 -16.49 -15.11 10.08
CA ASN A 41 -17.12 -16.11 9.23
C ASN A 41 -16.70 -15.86 7.75
N PRO A 42 -16.23 -16.89 7.01
CA PRO A 42 -15.74 -16.73 5.63
C PRO A 42 -16.72 -16.07 4.66
N ASN A 43 -18.02 -16.09 4.97
CA ASN A 43 -19.04 -15.44 4.13
C ASN A 43 -19.05 -13.90 4.26
N ILE A 44 -18.44 -13.34 5.31
CA ILE A 44 -18.52 -11.91 5.65
C ILE A 44 -17.15 -11.28 5.97
N GLY A 45 -16.09 -12.08 6.00
CA GLY A 45 -14.76 -11.61 6.38
C GLY A 45 -13.68 -12.69 6.26
N TYR A 46 -12.51 -12.39 6.81
CA TYR A 46 -11.30 -13.17 6.64
C TYR A 46 -11.37 -14.51 7.36
N ASP A 47 -11.02 -15.59 6.67
CA ASP A 47 -11.13 -16.96 7.17
C ASP A 47 -9.89 -17.48 7.90
N GLY A 48 -8.83 -16.67 7.99
CA GLY A 48 -7.57 -17.04 8.63
C GLY A 48 -6.58 -17.73 7.70
N LEU A 49 -6.92 -17.92 6.42
CA LEU A 49 -6.02 -18.61 5.49
C LEU A 49 -4.84 -17.73 5.09
N PRO A 50 -3.61 -18.28 5.08
CA PRO A 50 -2.45 -17.53 4.66
C PRO A 50 -2.60 -17.01 3.23
N ALA A 51 -2.17 -15.77 3.00
CA ALA A 51 -2.07 -15.18 1.67
C ALA A 51 -1.28 -16.10 0.73
N SER A 52 -1.84 -16.37 -0.44
CA SER A 52 -1.19 -17.13 -1.50
C SER A 52 -0.20 -16.28 -2.30
N ASN A 53 -0.35 -14.96 -2.30
CA ASN A 53 0.43 -14.04 -3.13
C ASN A 53 1.05 -12.90 -2.33
N ALA A 54 0.22 -12.01 -1.80
CA ALA A 54 0.68 -10.82 -1.08
C ALA A 54 -0.24 -10.48 0.08
N SER A 55 0.38 -9.98 1.15
CA SER A 55 -0.35 -9.41 2.27
C SER A 55 0.38 -8.17 2.78
N ASN A 56 -0.37 -7.25 3.39
CA ASN A 56 0.18 -6.13 4.13
C ASN A 56 -0.86 -5.67 5.18
N ALA A 57 -0.42 -5.00 6.24
CA ALA A 57 -1.30 -4.44 7.25
C ALA A 57 -0.92 -2.99 7.57
N MET A 58 -1.88 -2.26 8.14
CA MET A 58 -1.67 -0.90 8.66
C MET A 58 -2.10 -0.83 10.12
N GLN A 59 -1.28 -0.21 10.96
CA GLN A 59 -1.51 0.09 12.35
C GLN A 59 -1.55 1.60 12.55
N ASP A 60 -2.11 2.05 13.66
CA ASP A 60 -2.05 3.45 14.06
C ASP A 60 -0.73 3.76 14.82
N ALA A 61 -0.69 4.93 15.45
CA ALA A 61 0.49 5.40 16.18
C ALA A 61 0.74 4.63 17.50
N ASN A 62 -0.26 3.90 18.00
CA ASN A 62 -0.22 3.07 19.20
C ASN A 62 -0.08 1.57 18.85
N GLY A 63 0.31 1.24 17.63
CA GLY A 63 0.41 -0.17 17.21
C GLY A 63 -0.94 -0.87 16.98
N ASP A 64 -2.07 -0.21 17.21
CA ASP A 64 -3.39 -0.82 17.01
C ASP A 64 -3.63 -1.08 15.53
N LEU A 65 -4.03 -2.31 15.18
CA LEU A 65 -4.42 -2.67 13.82
C LEU A 65 -5.57 -1.78 13.33
N LEU A 66 -5.42 -1.19 12.15
CA LEU A 66 -6.45 -0.41 11.47
C LEU A 66 -7.18 -1.22 10.42
N PHE A 67 -6.42 -1.88 9.55
CA PHE A 67 -6.90 -2.76 8.51
C PHE A 67 -5.76 -3.63 7.98
N PHE A 68 -6.10 -4.67 7.23
CA PHE A 68 -5.14 -5.53 6.58
C PHE A 68 -5.63 -5.96 5.19
N ILE A 69 -4.70 -6.42 4.37
CA ILE A 69 -4.94 -6.84 3.00
C ILE A 69 -4.38 -8.24 2.83
N VAL A 70 -5.20 -9.15 2.30
CA VAL A 70 -4.79 -10.51 1.93
C VAL A 70 -5.27 -10.77 0.50
N ASP A 71 -4.32 -11.02 -0.41
CA ASP A 71 -4.61 -11.35 -1.81
C ASP A 71 -5.56 -10.37 -2.53
N GLY A 72 -5.45 -9.08 -2.17
CA GLY A 72 -6.23 -7.99 -2.74
C GLY A 72 -7.57 -7.73 -2.05
N GLU A 73 -7.97 -8.56 -1.10
CA GLU A 73 -9.12 -8.33 -0.24
C GLU A 73 -8.71 -7.50 0.97
N ILE A 74 -9.50 -6.49 1.29
CA ILE A 74 -9.23 -5.51 2.35
C ILE A 74 -10.20 -5.79 3.49
N TYR A 75 -9.65 -6.02 4.67
CA TYR A 75 -10.36 -6.33 5.89
C TYR A 75 -10.11 -5.26 6.94
N ASP A 76 -11.14 -4.88 7.69
CA ASP A 76 -10.94 -4.01 8.85
C ASP A 76 -10.25 -4.75 10.01
N LYS A 77 -9.96 -4.02 11.08
CA LYS A 77 -9.28 -4.55 12.27
C LYS A 77 -10.06 -5.62 13.05
N GLU A 78 -11.33 -5.88 12.72
CA GLU A 78 -12.10 -6.97 13.28
C GLU A 78 -12.20 -8.16 12.31
N GLY A 79 -11.66 -8.03 11.09
CA GLY A 79 -11.61 -9.07 10.07
C GLY A 79 -12.80 -9.06 9.12
N TYR A 80 -13.67 -8.04 9.14
CA TYR A 80 -14.76 -7.93 8.16
C TYR A 80 -14.24 -7.36 6.84
N MET A 81 -14.72 -7.92 5.73
CA MET A 81 -14.35 -7.41 4.42
C MET A 81 -14.95 -6.01 4.20
N ILE A 82 -14.09 -5.05 3.86
CA ILE A 82 -14.46 -3.65 3.61
C ILE A 82 -14.11 -3.19 2.19
N GLY A 83 -13.28 -3.93 1.47
CA GLY A 83 -12.91 -3.60 0.10
C GLY A 83 -12.34 -4.79 -0.66
N ASN A 84 -12.35 -4.71 -1.98
CA ASN A 84 -11.69 -5.68 -2.84
C ASN A 84 -11.02 -4.96 -4.02
N LEU A 85 -9.70 -5.09 -4.13
CA LEU A 85 -8.93 -4.49 -5.22
C LEU A 85 -9.29 -5.10 -6.60
N SER A 86 -9.83 -6.33 -6.63
CA SER A 86 -10.28 -6.99 -7.86
C SER A 86 -11.63 -6.50 -8.38
N TRP A 87 -12.51 -5.96 -7.51
CA TRP A 87 -13.90 -5.65 -7.89
C TRP A 87 -14.09 -4.26 -8.50
N ILE A 88 -13.19 -3.32 -8.22
CA ILE A 88 -13.43 -1.91 -8.57
C ILE A 88 -13.07 -1.56 -10.02
N SER A 89 -12.32 -2.41 -10.72
CA SER A 89 -11.83 -2.06 -12.06
C SER A 89 -12.40 -2.90 -13.23
N SER A 90 -13.45 -3.71 -12.98
CA SER A 90 -14.10 -4.71 -13.89
C SER A 90 -13.82 -6.14 -13.38
N PRO A 91 -14.77 -7.10 -13.48
CA PRO A 91 -14.56 -8.51 -13.10
C PRO A 91 -13.38 -9.20 -13.81
N THR A 92 -12.77 -8.54 -14.79
CA THR A 92 -11.56 -8.98 -15.50
C THR A 92 -10.26 -8.49 -14.86
N ASN A 93 -10.27 -7.74 -13.76
CA ASN A 93 -9.07 -7.07 -13.22
C ASN A 93 -8.64 -7.66 -11.88
N GLU A 94 -8.58 -8.98 -11.84
CA GLU A 94 -8.13 -9.70 -10.67
C GLU A 94 -6.62 -9.49 -10.44
N VAL A 95 -6.30 -8.69 -9.41
CA VAL A 95 -4.96 -8.53 -8.87
C VAL A 95 -4.63 -9.77 -8.04
N LYS A 96 -4.30 -10.88 -8.70
CA LYS A 96 -3.73 -12.07 -8.06
C LYS A 96 -2.28 -12.27 -8.49
N GLY A 97 -1.48 -12.96 -7.67
CA GLY A 97 -0.13 -13.39 -8.03
C GLY A 97 0.95 -12.31 -8.07
N THR A 98 0.80 -11.21 -7.33
CA THR A 98 1.79 -10.14 -7.32
C THR A 98 2.66 -10.19 -6.08
N SER A 99 3.89 -9.69 -6.19
CA SER A 99 4.89 -9.80 -5.13
C SER A 99 4.75 -8.74 -4.03
N GLU A 100 3.96 -7.69 -4.25
CA GLU A 100 4.07 -6.50 -3.40
C GLU A 100 2.80 -5.65 -3.32
N ILE A 101 2.45 -5.28 -2.09
CA ILE A 101 1.43 -4.31 -1.73
C ILE A 101 2.09 -3.31 -0.79
N ALA A 102 1.91 -2.02 -1.06
CA ALA A 102 2.35 -0.94 -0.17
C ALA A 102 1.15 -0.09 0.25
N ILE A 103 1.06 0.17 1.55
CA ILE A 103 0.06 1.06 2.15
C ILE A 103 0.75 2.38 2.49
N ILE A 104 0.23 3.48 1.97
CA ILE A 104 0.79 4.83 2.10
C ILE A 104 -0.27 5.74 2.73
N PRO A 105 -0.10 6.14 4.00
CA PRO A 105 -1.00 7.10 4.64
C PRO A 105 -0.94 8.45 3.92
N GLN A 106 -2.11 9.04 3.64
CA GLN A 106 -2.18 10.39 3.11
C GLN A 106 -1.68 11.40 4.16
N PRO A 107 -0.69 12.24 3.85
CA PRO A 107 -0.30 13.32 4.74
C PRO A 107 -1.50 14.20 5.11
N GLY A 108 -1.57 14.63 6.38
CA GLY A 108 -2.65 15.48 6.89
C GLY A 108 -4.03 14.82 7.02
N ASN A 109 -4.20 13.54 6.67
CA ASN A 109 -5.47 12.83 6.84
C ASN A 109 -5.24 11.39 7.34
N CYS A 110 -5.48 11.17 8.63
CA CYS A 110 -5.29 9.87 9.28
C CYS A 110 -6.35 8.81 8.93
N SER A 111 -7.38 9.15 8.14
CA SER A 111 -8.40 8.19 7.71
C SER A 111 -8.24 7.76 6.27
N VAL A 112 -7.32 8.35 5.50
CA VAL A 112 -7.16 8.09 4.07
C VAL A 112 -5.82 7.44 3.78
N TYR A 113 -5.88 6.34 3.02
CA TYR A 113 -4.74 5.51 2.68
C TYR A 113 -4.72 5.25 1.18
N TYR A 114 -3.52 5.32 0.61
CA TYR A 114 -3.24 4.87 -0.74
C TYR A 114 -2.67 3.48 -0.71
N ILE A 115 -3.25 2.57 -1.49
CA ILE A 115 -2.79 1.20 -1.63
C ILE A 115 -2.21 1.07 -3.02
N VAL A 116 -0.89 0.88 -3.11
CA VAL A 116 -0.23 0.57 -4.37
C VAL A 116 0.01 -0.92 -4.40
N ALA A 117 -0.52 -1.60 -5.41
CA ALA A 117 -0.28 -3.01 -5.60
C ALA A 117 0.45 -3.21 -6.93
N ALA A 118 1.50 -4.03 -6.93
CA ALA A 118 1.87 -4.73 -8.14
C ALA A 118 0.62 -5.52 -8.57
N GLY A 119 0.22 -5.45 -9.84
CA GLY A 119 -1.06 -5.98 -10.29
C GLY A 119 -1.09 -6.47 -11.73
N SER A 120 -1.94 -7.47 -11.98
CA SER A 120 -2.36 -7.85 -13.33
C SER A 120 -3.78 -7.38 -13.53
N GLN A 121 -4.06 -6.83 -14.71
CA GLN A 121 -5.39 -7.01 -15.29
C GLN A 121 -5.46 -8.48 -15.73
N ASP A 122 -6.50 -9.21 -15.32
CA ASP A 122 -6.78 -10.59 -15.74
C ASP A 122 -5.58 -11.55 -15.56
N PHE A 123 -5.28 -11.93 -14.31
CA PHE A 123 -4.11 -12.77 -13.98
C PHE A 123 -3.98 -14.04 -14.84
N LEU A 124 -5.12 -14.62 -15.26
CA LEU A 124 -5.16 -15.85 -16.05
C LEU A 124 -4.92 -15.61 -17.54
N ASN A 125 -5.04 -14.37 -18.02
CA ASN A 125 -4.92 -14.04 -19.42
C ASN A 125 -3.61 -13.31 -19.71
N THR A 126 -2.71 -14.04 -20.36
CA THR A 126 -1.38 -13.57 -20.76
C THR A 126 -1.39 -12.41 -21.76
N ASN A 127 -2.54 -12.06 -22.34
CA ASN A 127 -2.66 -10.95 -23.28
C ASN A 127 -2.87 -9.59 -22.60
N TYR A 128 -3.15 -9.57 -21.29
CA TYR A 128 -3.33 -8.32 -20.58
C TYR A 128 -2.03 -7.78 -19.99
N ASN A 129 -1.85 -6.48 -20.19
CA ASN A 129 -0.70 -5.76 -19.68
C ASN A 129 -0.77 -5.68 -18.17
N ARG A 130 0.15 -6.35 -17.51
CA ARG A 130 0.28 -6.30 -16.07
C ARG A 130 0.89 -4.95 -15.69
N LYS A 131 0.16 -4.10 -14.97
CA LYS A 131 0.56 -2.74 -14.55
C LYS A 131 0.27 -2.56 -13.07
N PRO A 132 1.10 -1.82 -12.31
CA PRO A 132 0.75 -1.50 -10.93
C PRO A 132 -0.53 -0.66 -10.89
N TYR A 133 -1.30 -0.84 -9.82
CA TYR A 133 -2.54 -0.11 -9.56
C TYR A 133 -2.40 0.72 -8.28
N LEU A 134 -3.14 1.82 -8.26
CA LEU A 134 -3.35 2.67 -7.10
C LEU A 134 -4.81 2.59 -6.70
N ALA A 135 -5.07 2.28 -5.44
CA ALA A 135 -6.37 2.41 -4.84
C ALA A 135 -6.36 3.43 -3.70
N LYS A 136 -7.50 4.07 -3.45
CA LYS A 136 -7.70 5.02 -2.35
C LYS A 136 -8.76 4.49 -1.40
N LEU A 137 -8.36 4.19 -0.16
CA LEU A 137 -9.21 3.72 0.92
C LEU A 137 -9.48 4.87 1.91
N ASP A 138 -10.74 5.08 2.26
CA ASP A 138 -11.17 6.06 3.26
C ASP A 138 -11.91 5.36 4.42
N LEU A 139 -11.22 5.25 5.56
CA LEU A 139 -11.73 4.64 6.79
C LEU A 139 -12.74 5.51 7.54
N SER A 140 -13.03 6.73 7.07
CA SER A 140 -14.07 7.57 7.66
C SER A 140 -15.46 7.29 7.08
N GLN A 141 -15.53 6.68 5.89
CA GLN A 141 -16.76 6.43 5.14
C GLN A 141 -17.18 4.95 5.22
N TYR A 142 -18.47 4.68 5.05
CA TYR A 142 -18.99 3.31 5.04
C TYR A 142 -18.57 2.53 3.79
N SER A 143 -18.23 1.27 3.98
CA SER A 143 -17.87 0.36 2.88
C SER A 143 -19.06 0.08 1.97
N ASP A 144 -18.80 0.01 0.66
CA ASP A 144 -19.79 -0.40 -0.33
C ASP A 144 -20.05 -1.93 -0.32
N ILE A 145 -19.11 -2.72 0.24
CA ILE A 145 -19.23 -4.18 0.38
C ILE A 145 -19.93 -4.54 1.70
N ASN A 146 -19.60 -3.82 2.77
CA ASN A 146 -20.21 -4.03 4.08
C ASN A 146 -20.68 -2.71 4.68
N ALA A 147 -21.94 -2.36 4.44
CA ALA A 147 -22.55 -1.09 4.84
C ALA A 147 -22.57 -0.86 6.37
N SER A 148 -22.32 -1.89 7.18
CA SER A 148 -22.21 -1.75 8.65
C SER A 148 -20.81 -1.34 9.12
N ARG A 149 -19.82 -1.33 8.22
CA ARG A 149 -18.40 -1.15 8.53
C ARG A 149 -17.85 0.06 7.79
N LYS A 150 -16.79 0.65 8.33
CA LYS A 150 -16.07 1.76 7.68
C LYS A 150 -14.91 1.24 6.84
N GLY A 151 -14.51 2.02 5.84
CA GLY A 151 -13.49 1.66 4.87
C GLY A 151 -14.07 1.62 3.45
N LYS A 152 -14.34 2.80 2.89
CA LYS A 152 -14.79 2.89 1.49
C LYS A 152 -13.59 2.93 0.56
N LEU A 153 -13.58 2.05 -0.43
CA LEU A 153 -12.60 2.10 -1.52
C LEU A 153 -13.13 3.09 -2.58
N ILE A 154 -12.59 4.30 -2.60
CA ILE A 154 -13.07 5.44 -3.40
C ILE A 154 -12.65 5.31 -4.87
N GLU A 155 -11.43 4.85 -5.10
CA GLU A 155 -10.80 4.83 -6.41
C GLU A 155 -9.92 3.59 -6.52
N CYS A 156 -9.87 2.98 -7.70
CA CYS A 156 -8.88 1.98 -8.08
C CYS A 156 -8.53 2.16 -9.56
N VAL A 157 -7.33 2.64 -9.84
CA VAL A 157 -6.88 3.03 -11.18
C VAL A 157 -5.50 2.45 -11.49
N SER A 158 -5.18 2.25 -12.76
CA SER A 158 -3.81 1.90 -13.14
C SER A 158 -2.88 3.07 -12.85
N ILE A 159 -1.67 2.81 -12.35
CA ILE A 159 -0.65 3.88 -12.22
C ILE A 159 -0.42 4.57 -13.57
N GLN A 160 -0.57 3.85 -14.68
CA GLN A 160 -0.46 4.42 -16.02
C GLN A 160 -1.43 5.60 -16.26
N SER A 161 -2.65 5.54 -15.74
CA SER A 161 -3.67 6.57 -16.00
C SER A 161 -3.45 7.84 -15.19
N ILE A 162 -2.57 7.80 -14.17
CA ILE A 162 -2.20 8.97 -13.37
C ILE A 162 -0.82 9.52 -13.77
N LEU A 163 -0.15 8.92 -14.76
CA LEU A 163 1.07 9.50 -15.32
C LEU A 163 0.71 10.68 -16.24
N PRO A 164 1.56 11.73 -16.30
CA PRO A 164 1.45 12.77 -17.32
C PRO A 164 1.39 12.20 -18.72
N SER A 165 0.71 12.90 -19.63
CA SER A 165 0.64 12.52 -21.03
C SER A 165 2.01 12.41 -21.72
N ASN A 166 3.02 13.15 -21.26
CA ASN A 166 4.38 13.08 -21.76
C ASN A 166 5.27 12.07 -21.02
N ALA A 167 4.77 11.42 -19.97
CA ALA A 167 5.50 10.37 -19.29
C ALA A 167 5.54 9.13 -20.18
N THR A 168 6.68 8.45 -20.20
CA THR A 168 6.75 7.22 -20.96
C THR A 168 5.86 6.15 -20.31
N PRO A 169 5.08 5.41 -21.12
CA PRO A 169 4.19 4.38 -20.60
C PRO A 169 4.91 3.34 -19.73
N ILE A 170 4.20 2.83 -18.73
CA ILE A 170 4.52 1.58 -18.07
C ILE A 170 4.23 0.47 -19.07
N GLU A 171 5.29 -0.09 -19.64
CA GLU A 171 5.24 -1.26 -20.51
C GLU A 171 4.73 -2.47 -19.71
N GLY A 172 3.68 -3.11 -20.21
CA GLY A 172 3.19 -4.35 -19.62
C GLY A 172 4.16 -5.49 -19.88
N GLN A 173 4.29 -6.39 -18.92
CA GLN A 173 5.09 -7.61 -19.07
C GLN A 173 4.17 -8.78 -19.45
N PRO A 174 4.50 -9.58 -20.49
CA PRO A 174 3.62 -10.63 -20.97
C PRO A 174 3.47 -11.79 -19.96
N ILE A 175 4.47 -12.07 -19.12
CA ILE A 175 4.57 -13.38 -18.45
C ILE A 175 4.46 -13.34 -16.92
N ARG A 176 4.99 -12.31 -16.23
CA ARG A 176 4.77 -11.97 -14.79
C ARG A 176 5.21 -10.52 -14.51
N GLN A 177 4.56 -9.81 -13.58
CA GLN A 177 5.17 -8.62 -12.93
C GLN A 177 6.14 -9.05 -11.82
N ALA A 178 6.97 -10.07 -12.08
CA ALA A 178 8.19 -10.15 -11.30
C ALA A 178 8.92 -8.81 -11.52
N ASN A 179 9.40 -8.18 -10.45
CA ASN A 179 10.16 -6.92 -10.47
C ASN A 179 9.35 -5.61 -10.51
N VAL A 180 8.13 -5.58 -9.95
CA VAL A 180 7.57 -4.32 -9.46
C VAL A 180 7.84 -4.22 -7.97
N TYR A 181 8.59 -3.19 -7.58
CA TYR A 181 8.89 -2.90 -6.18
C TYR A 181 8.38 -1.52 -5.80
N ILE A 182 7.90 -1.37 -4.57
CA ILE A 182 7.22 -0.18 -4.10
C ILE A 182 7.83 0.25 -2.77
N ALA A 183 8.34 1.47 -2.71
CA ALA A 183 8.85 2.06 -1.48
C ALA A 183 8.21 3.41 -1.23
N ALA A 184 7.93 3.70 0.04
CA ALA A 184 7.45 5.01 0.46
C ALA A 184 8.40 5.59 1.51
N SER A 185 8.71 6.88 1.40
CA SER A 185 9.49 7.56 2.42
C SER A 185 8.67 7.75 3.69
N LYS A 186 9.37 7.99 4.81
CA LYS A 186 8.77 8.63 5.98
C LYS A 186 8.13 9.97 5.60
N LEU A 187 7.23 10.46 6.45
CA LEU A 187 6.69 11.82 6.32
C LEU A 187 7.85 12.83 6.39
N ARG A 188 7.91 13.72 5.41
CA ARG A 188 8.92 14.77 5.30
C ARG A 188 8.46 16.04 5.99
N ASN A 189 9.39 16.96 6.24
CA ASN A 189 9.12 18.26 6.87
C ASN A 189 8.16 19.14 6.07
N ASP A 190 8.01 18.91 4.76
CA ASP A 190 7.05 19.61 3.89
C ASP A 190 5.67 18.91 3.86
N ASN A 191 5.38 18.08 4.87
CA ASN A 191 4.16 17.30 5.01
C ASN A 191 3.83 16.48 3.75
N SER A 192 4.86 15.82 3.21
CA SER A 192 4.74 14.98 2.02
C SER A 192 5.52 13.66 2.17
N ARG A 193 5.20 12.68 1.32
CA ARG A 193 5.93 11.43 1.18
C ARG A 193 6.39 11.29 -0.26
N LEU A 194 7.57 10.69 -0.45
CA LEU A 194 8.00 10.23 -1.76
C LEU A 194 7.61 8.77 -1.91
N VAL A 195 6.91 8.43 -2.98
CA VAL A 195 6.60 7.04 -3.34
C VAL A 195 7.39 6.68 -4.59
N PHE A 196 8.06 5.55 -4.54
CA PHE A 196 8.90 5.00 -5.59
C PHE A 196 8.24 3.72 -6.08
N ILE A 197 8.05 3.61 -7.39
CA ILE A 197 7.54 2.39 -8.02
C ILE A 197 8.56 2.02 -9.09
N THR A 198 9.21 0.88 -8.92
CA THR A 198 10.09 0.33 -9.95
C THR A 198 9.33 -0.61 -10.85
N THR A 199 9.74 -0.68 -12.10
CA THR A 199 9.42 -1.74 -13.05
C THR A 199 10.74 -2.30 -13.58
N PRO A 200 10.73 -3.39 -14.37
CA PRO A 200 11.97 -3.94 -14.94
C PRO A 200 12.84 -2.92 -15.70
N TYR A 201 12.25 -1.83 -16.20
CA TYR A 201 12.94 -0.86 -17.06
C TYR A 201 13.10 0.53 -16.43
N ARG A 202 12.32 0.86 -15.40
CA ARG A 202 12.15 2.25 -14.96
C ARG A 202 11.91 2.36 -13.46
N LEU A 203 12.25 3.53 -12.94
CA LEU A 203 11.89 3.98 -11.60
C LEU A 203 11.00 5.20 -11.73
N TYR A 204 9.78 5.11 -11.19
CA TYR A 204 8.84 6.21 -11.09
C TYR A 204 8.88 6.78 -9.67
N ARG A 205 8.78 8.11 -9.56
CA ARG A 205 8.74 8.82 -8.27
C ARG A 205 7.52 9.74 -8.22
N PHE A 206 6.74 9.61 -7.16
CA PHE A 206 5.56 10.41 -6.87
C PHE A 206 5.78 11.18 -5.57
N LYS A 207 5.22 12.38 -5.47
CA LYS A 207 5.16 13.15 -4.21
C LYS A 207 3.71 13.14 -3.73
N VAL A 208 3.42 12.42 -2.66
CA VAL A 208 2.08 12.38 -2.04
C VAL A 208 2.03 13.42 -0.95
N ASP A 209 1.05 14.32 -0.97
CA ASP A 209 0.84 15.34 0.06
C ASP A 209 -0.63 15.39 0.51
N ASN A 210 -1.05 16.47 1.16
CA ASN A 210 -2.43 16.63 1.64
C ASN A 210 -3.47 16.62 0.50
N ASN A 211 -3.06 16.92 -0.73
CA ASN A 211 -3.92 16.84 -1.91
C ASN A 211 -4.00 15.41 -2.47
N GLY A 212 -3.21 14.49 -1.92
CA GLY A 212 -3.21 13.08 -2.29
C GLY A 212 -2.09 12.68 -3.24
N PHE A 213 -2.33 11.61 -3.99
CA PHE A 213 -1.46 11.17 -5.08
C PHE A 213 -1.61 12.12 -6.27
N PRO A 214 -0.56 12.84 -6.68
CA PRO A 214 -0.66 13.78 -7.80
C PRO A 214 -0.72 13.00 -9.11
N GLN A 215 -1.25 13.63 -10.15
CA GLN A 215 -0.86 13.24 -11.51
C GLN A 215 0.67 13.46 -11.62
N ALA A 216 1.41 12.40 -11.93
CA ALA A 216 2.82 12.27 -11.58
C ALA A 216 3.72 13.43 -12.07
N VAL A 217 4.90 13.62 -11.47
CA VAL A 217 5.95 14.48 -12.04
C VAL A 217 7.07 13.57 -12.54
N ALA A 218 6.90 12.99 -13.72
CA ALA A 218 7.87 12.06 -14.30
C ALA A 218 9.11 12.81 -14.79
N ARG A 219 10.19 12.83 -14.00
CA ARG A 219 11.55 13.07 -14.49
C ARG A 219 12.56 12.29 -13.67
N PHE A 220 12.91 11.10 -14.14
CA PHE A 220 14.26 10.56 -13.99
C PHE A 220 14.52 9.59 -15.15
N HIS A 221 15.50 9.92 -15.99
CA HIS A 221 16.12 8.98 -16.92
C HIS A 221 17.36 8.42 -16.22
N PRO A 222 17.33 7.23 -15.62
CA PRO A 222 18.55 6.56 -15.25
C PRO A 222 19.15 5.97 -16.53
N LYS A 223 19.92 6.76 -17.28
CA LYS A 223 21.00 6.16 -18.08
C LYS A 223 22.05 5.71 -17.07
N LEU A 224 21.86 4.53 -16.50
CA LEU A 224 23.00 3.79 -15.93
C LEU A 224 23.72 3.19 -17.15
N SER A 225 24.61 3.97 -17.77
CA SER A 225 25.54 3.41 -18.76
C SER A 225 26.42 2.41 -18.03
N ARG A 226 26.44 1.18 -18.54
CA ARG A 226 27.18 0.04 -18.00
C ARG A 226 28.69 0.12 -18.30
N ASP A 227 29.19 1.33 -18.55
CA ASP A 227 30.51 1.60 -19.12
C ASP A 227 31.41 2.29 -18.08
N SER A 228 31.80 1.58 -17.00
CA SER A 228 33.00 1.89 -16.20
C SER A 228 33.15 0.97 -14.98
N ILE A 229 33.11 -0.35 -15.18
CA ILE A 229 33.78 -1.28 -14.26
C ILE A 229 34.58 -2.24 -15.13
N SER A 230 35.76 -1.78 -15.52
CA SER A 230 36.86 -2.58 -16.05
C SER A 230 38.03 -2.42 -15.08
#